data_AF-A0A8T6DP20-F1
#
_entry.id   AF-A0A8T6DP20-F1
#
_cell.length_a   1.000
_cell.length_b   1.000
_cell.length_c   1.000
_cell.angle_alpha   90.00
_cell.angle_beta   90.00
_cell.angle_gamma   90.00
#
_symmetry.space_group_name_H-M   'P 1'
#
loop_
_entity.id
_entity.type
_entity.pdbx_description
1 polymer ?
#
loop_
_entity_poly.entity_id
_entity_poly.type
_entity_poly.pdbx_seq_one_letter_code
_entity_poly.pdbx_strand_id
1 'polypeptide(L)'
;MANEQPVDKARYRASLSRLDAIFRGMSDTVTEVSQWRCPYKNVQDRCTAKFGCRNQDRKVPVGELFICTGDDKLDYRSAWDV
;
A
#
# COMPACT_ATOMS: atom_id res chain seq x y z
N MET A 1 30.22 -25.82 8.99
CA MET A 1 31.09 -24.96 8.16
C MET A 1 30.24 -24.52 6.98
N ALA A 2 29.89 -23.23 6.92
CA ALA A 2 29.09 -22.71 5.81
C ALA A 2 29.89 -22.86 4.52
N ASN A 3 29.28 -23.47 3.51
CA ASN A 3 29.91 -23.72 2.22
C ASN A 3 29.92 -22.38 1.44
N GLU A 4 30.98 -21.59 1.62
CA GLU A 4 31.15 -20.31 0.93
C GLU A 4 31.53 -20.55 -0.53
N GLN A 5 30.51 -20.83 -1.35
CA GLN A 5 30.69 -20.82 -2.80
C GLN A 5 31.01 -19.39 -3.27
N PRO A 6 31.96 -19.23 -4.21
CA PRO A 6 32.29 -17.92 -4.76
C PRO A 6 31.04 -17.27 -5.36
N VAL A 7 30.75 -16.04 -4.95
CA VAL A 7 29.58 -15.29 -5.43
C VAL A 7 29.73 -15.02 -6.92
N ASP A 8 28.79 -15.54 -7.71
CA ASP A 8 28.63 -15.14 -9.11
C ASP A 8 28.20 -13.66 -9.18
N LYS A 9 29.17 -12.79 -9.47
CA LYS A 9 28.97 -11.34 -9.56
C LYS A 9 28.02 -10.95 -10.69
N ALA A 10 27.98 -11.71 -11.79
CA ALA A 10 27.11 -11.42 -12.92
C ALA A 10 25.65 -11.73 -12.56
N ARG A 11 25.41 -12.91 -11.98
CA ARG A 11 24.09 -13.29 -11.46
C ARG A 11 23.62 -12.32 -10.39
N TYR A 12 24.49 -11.91 -9.46
CA TYR A 12 24.14 -10.94 -8.42
C TYR A 12 23.68 -9.59 -9.00
N ARG A 13 24.45 -9.04 -9.95
CA ARG A 13 24.07 -7.79 -10.64
C ARG A 13 22.75 -7.92 -11.39
N ALA A 14 22.53 -9.03 -12.09
CA ALA A 14 21.28 -9.30 -12.79
C ALA A 14 20.08 -9.34 -11.82
N SER A 15 20.24 -9.96 -10.64
CA SER A 15 19.21 -9.95 -9.60
C SER A 15 18.91 -8.54 -9.09
N LEU A 16 19.94 -7.71 -8.86
CA LEU A 16 19.73 -6.32 -8.44
C LEU A 16 18.99 -5.50 -9.50
N SER A 17 19.37 -5.63 -10.78
CA SER A 17 18.69 -4.95 -11.88
C SER A 17 17.22 -5.38 -12.00
N ARG A 18 16.93 -6.66 -11.78
CA ARG A 18 15.55 -7.16 -11.75
C ARG A 18 14.75 -6.58 -10.59
N LEU A 19 15.35 -6.49 -9.40
CA LEU A 19 14.71 -5.87 -8.24
C LEU A 19 14.43 -4.38 -8.49
N ASP A 20 15.39 -3.62 -9.01
CA ASP A 20 15.18 -2.21 -9.38
C ASP A 20 14.00 -2.05 -10.33
N ALA A 21 13.93 -2.86 -11.38
CA ALA A 21 12.83 -2.80 -12.35
C ALA A 21 11.46 -3.07 -11.71
N ILE A 22 11.37 -4.05 -10.80
CA ILE A 22 10.14 -4.36 -10.06
C ILE A 22 9.76 -3.18 -9.16
N PHE A 23 10.69 -2.71 -8.33
CA PHE A 23 10.40 -1.63 -7.38
C PHE A 23 10.07 -0.31 -8.08
N ARG A 24 10.73 -0.01 -9.20
CA ARG A 24 10.42 1.16 -10.02
C ARG A 24 8.98 1.11 -10.54
N GLY A 25 8.58 -0.03 -11.13
CA GLY A 25 7.19 -0.21 -11.59
C GLY A 25 6.16 -0.10 -10.45
N MET A 26 6.48 -0.62 -9.26
CA MET A 26 5.64 -0.44 -8.07
C MET A 26 5.54 1.04 -7.66
N SER A 27 6.65 1.77 -7.62
CA SER A 27 6.69 3.19 -7.28
C SER A 27 5.89 4.04 -8.26
N ASP A 28 6.01 3.79 -9.56
CA ASP A 28 5.24 4.49 -10.60
C ASP A 28 3.73 4.26 -10.41
N THR A 29 3.34 3.00 -10.22
CA THR A 29 1.94 2.61 -9.98
C THR A 29 1.38 3.29 -8.72
N VAL A 30 2.13 3.28 -7.62
CA VAL A 30 1.71 3.91 -6.35
C VAL A 30 1.58 5.43 -6.51
N THR A 31 2.47 6.07 -7.26
CA THR A 31 2.44 7.51 -7.54
C THR A 31 1.16 7.92 -8.27
N GLU A 32 0.73 7.09 -9.23
CA GLU A 32 -0.53 7.29 -9.94
C GLU A 32 -1.73 7.06 -9.01
N VAL A 33 -1.87 5.85 -8.44
CA VAL A 33 -3.11 5.47 -7.73
C VAL A 33 -3.32 6.19 -6.40
N SER A 34 -2.26 6.68 -5.76
CA SER A 34 -2.36 7.39 -4.47
C SER A 34 -3.02 8.75 -4.58
N GLN A 35 -3.19 9.27 -5.80
CA GLN A 35 -3.89 10.55 -6.03
C GLN A 35 -5.40 10.46 -5.77
N TRP A 36 -5.98 9.25 -5.83
CA TRP A 36 -7.44 9.04 -5.69
C TRP A 36 -7.84 7.89 -4.78
N ARG A 37 -6.94 6.95 -4.46
CA ARG A 37 -7.20 6.02 -3.37
C ARG A 37 -7.35 6.85 -2.10
N CYS A 38 -8.46 6.67 -1.37
CA CYS A 38 -8.61 7.23 -0.03
C CYS A 38 -7.72 6.44 0.91
N PRO A 39 -6.52 6.90 1.28
CA PRO A 39 -5.77 6.18 2.27
C PRO A 39 -6.25 6.73 3.62
N TYR A 40 -6.28 5.89 4.65
CA TYR A 40 -6.49 6.30 6.04
C TYR A 40 -7.97 6.52 6.44
N LYS A 41 -8.58 5.39 6.82
CA LYS A 41 -9.72 5.29 7.74
C LYS A 41 -9.15 5.32 9.17
N ASN A 42 -9.64 6.21 10.03
CA ASN A 42 -9.28 6.18 11.46
C ASN A 42 -10.15 5.16 12.23
N VAL A 43 -9.92 5.01 13.54
CA VAL A 43 -10.65 4.07 14.40
C VAL A 43 -12.16 4.34 14.52
N GLN A 44 -12.64 5.52 14.08
CA GLN A 44 -14.06 5.90 14.06
C GLN A 44 -14.63 5.88 12.64
N ASP A 45 -13.99 5.16 11.73
CA ASP A 45 -14.38 5.05 10.32
C ASP A 45 -14.40 6.39 9.57
N ARG A 46 -13.59 7.37 10.01
CA ARG A 46 -13.48 8.69 9.37
C ARG A 46 -12.28 8.75 8.41
N CYS A 47 -12.48 9.38 7.26
CA CYS A 47 -11.39 9.72 6.33
C CYS A 47 -10.50 10.78 6.94
N THR A 48 -9.19 10.53 7.00
CA THR A 48 -8.21 11.55 7.40
C THR A 48 -7.48 12.18 6.20
N ALA A 49 -7.73 11.67 4.98
CA ALA A 49 -7.21 12.24 3.75
C ALA A 49 -7.68 13.69 3.56
N LYS A 50 -6.74 14.60 3.31
CA LYS A 50 -7.01 16.04 3.07
C LYS A 50 -7.41 16.37 1.64
N PHE A 51 -7.28 15.42 0.71
CA PHE A 51 -7.67 15.53 -0.69
C PHE A 51 -8.97 14.77 -0.96
N GLY A 52 -9.64 15.11 -2.06
CA GLY A 52 -10.86 14.43 -2.50
C GLY A 52 -10.55 13.02 -3.00
N CYS A 53 -11.28 12.00 -2.54
CA CYS A 53 -11.04 10.63 -2.96
C CYS A 53 -12.35 9.81 -3.02
N ARG A 54 -12.33 8.69 -3.74
CA ARG A 54 -13.54 7.94 -4.15
C ARG A 54 -14.45 7.51 -3.00
N ASN A 55 -13.87 7.16 -1.86
CA ASN A 55 -14.57 6.55 -0.74
C ASN A 55 -14.99 7.56 0.36
N GLN A 56 -14.81 8.86 0.15
CA GLN A 56 -15.28 9.89 1.07
C GLN A 56 -16.79 10.10 0.92
N ASP A 57 -17.57 9.68 1.92
CA ASP A 57 -18.95 10.11 2.05
C ASP A 57 -18.99 11.47 2.78
N ARG A 58 -19.44 12.47 2.03
CA ARG A 58 -19.50 13.88 2.45
C ARG A 58 -20.80 14.25 3.15
N LYS A 59 -21.73 13.32 3.33
CA LYS A 59 -22.99 13.53 4.05
C LYS A 59 -22.77 13.54 5.57
N VAL A 60 -21.98 14.50 6.04
CA VAL A 60 -21.64 14.71 7.46
C VAL A 60 -21.93 16.15 7.88
N PRO A 61 -22.14 16.42 9.18
CA PRO A 61 -22.26 17.78 9.69
C PRO A 61 -21.03 18.65 9.38
N VAL A 62 -21.24 19.97 9.33
CA VAL A 62 -20.16 20.94 9.11
C VAL A 62 -19.13 20.83 10.22
N GLY A 63 -17.85 20.70 9.84
CA GLY A 63 -16.73 20.59 10.78
C GLY A 63 -16.34 19.15 11.14
N GLU A 64 -17.12 18.15 10.73
CA GLU A 64 -16.76 16.74 10.91
C GLU A 64 -15.89 16.22 9.74
N LEU A 65 -15.06 15.22 10.05
CA LEU A 65 -14.40 14.42 9.02
C LEU A 65 -15.43 13.60 8.23
N PHE A 66 -15.18 13.41 6.94
CA PHE A 66 -15.99 12.55 6.07
C PHE A 66 -15.97 11.10 6.56
N ILE A 67 -17.05 10.37 6.29
CA ILE A 67 -17.11 8.93 6.54
C ILE A 67 -16.28 8.22 5.46
N CYS A 68 -15.38 7.34 5.86
CA CYS A 68 -14.59 6.53 4.94
C CYS A 68 -15.32 5.24 4.64
N THR A 69 -15.88 5.17 3.44
CA THR A 69 -16.54 3.95 2.96
C THR A 69 -15.49 2.91 2.54
N GLY A 70 -15.76 1.65 2.83
CA GLY A 70 -14.89 0.52 2.50
C GLY A 70 -15.76 -0.71 2.28
N ASP A 71 -15.17 -1.80 1.76
CA ASP A 71 -15.89 -3.08 1.78
C ASP A 71 -15.89 -3.71 3.17
N ASP A 72 -14.97 -3.29 4.06
CA ASP A 72 -14.74 -3.84 5.40
C ASP A 72 -14.66 -5.38 5.41
N LYS A 73 -14.25 -5.97 4.26
CA LYS A 73 -14.17 -7.42 4.04
C LYS A 73 -12.77 -8.00 4.27
N LEU A 74 -11.80 -7.15 4.56
CA LEU A 74 -10.42 -7.57 4.79
C LEU A 74 -10.30 -8.26 6.16
N ASP A 75 -10.34 -9.59 6.16
CA ASP A 75 -10.05 -10.42 7.32
C ASP A 75 -8.65 -11.04 7.18
N TYR A 76 -7.69 -10.52 7.93
CA TYR A 76 -6.30 -11.00 7.92
C TYR A 76 -6.03 -12.15 8.89
N ARG A 77 -7.00 -12.57 9.72
CA ARG A 77 -6.77 -13.59 10.76
C ARG A 77 -6.21 -14.89 10.18
N SER A 78 -6.71 -15.30 9.01
CA SER A 78 -6.24 -16.49 8.30
C SER A 78 -4.77 -16.44 7.87
N ALA A 79 -4.14 -15.25 7.83
CA ALA A 79 -2.73 -15.09 7.49
C ALA A 79 -1.80 -15.20 8.72
N TRP A 80 -2.34 -15.12 9.94
CA TRP A 80 -1.56 -15.05 11.18
C TRP A 80 -1.86 -16.20 12.16
N ASP A 81 -3.08 -16.74 12.13
CA ASP A 81 -3.47 -17.90 12.92
C ASP A 81 -3.05 -19.18 12.16
N VAL A 82 -1.81 -19.64 12.41
CA VAL A 82 -1.22 -20.88 11.90
C VAL A 82 -1.22 -21.97 12.96
#